data_AF-A0A843BX26-F1
#
_entry.id   AF-A0A843BX26-F1
#
_cell.length_a   1.000
_cell.length_b   1.000
_cell.length_c   1.000
_cell.angle_alpha   90.00
_cell.angle_beta   90.00
_cell.angle_gamma   90.00
#
_symmetry.space_group_name_H-M   'P 1'
#
loop_
_entity.id
_entity.type
_entity.pdbx_description
1 polymer ?
#
loop_
_entity_poly.entity_id
_entity_poly.type
_entity_poly.pdbx_seq_one_letter_code
_entity_poly.pdbx_strand_id
1 'polypeptide(L)'
;MSKTPAHHKLPWIAAAIKRSKAIKKTTKPLSVSVGDRFSLRVGIVVFGTPSYFSLDGAISEFTEFVEQNSKFVLDIVFNKYSLLALDEYHVMPGMGGCKFVDPKYVHPETRARLPDDVEVQIMLFDIQSTKVCYGGLAYQKSHYTKNAPFIGIPFGDSIKFWGVEPNWKTKVATTLVHEFYHALTYIFRVNGIKLPNPDKANLYGFNAEDDPGWVKFDKFIYQKITDEMYLALTQ
;
A
#
# COMPACT_ATOMS: atom_id res chain seq x y z
N MET A 1 8.94 38.16 -27.44
CA MET A 1 9.69 38.09 -26.16
C MET A 1 8.76 37.53 -25.09
N SER A 2 8.89 36.24 -24.77
CA SER A 2 8.11 35.57 -23.71
C SER A 2 9.02 35.44 -22.47
N LYS A 3 8.61 36.03 -21.35
CA LYS A 3 9.31 35.92 -20.06
C LYS A 3 8.74 34.70 -19.32
N THR A 4 9.50 33.62 -19.28
CA THR A 4 9.25 32.49 -18.37
C THR A 4 9.49 32.96 -16.92
N PRO A 5 8.58 32.70 -15.96
CA PRO A 5 8.81 33.09 -14.58
C PRO A 5 9.88 32.19 -13.94
N ALA A 6 10.75 32.82 -13.16
CA ALA A 6 11.83 32.16 -12.44
C ALA A 6 11.25 31.15 -11.43
N HIS A 7 11.72 29.90 -11.49
CA HIS A 7 11.47 28.90 -10.45
C HIS A 7 12.06 29.39 -9.12
N HIS A 8 11.19 29.71 -8.17
CA HIS A 8 11.56 29.88 -6.77
C HIS A 8 12.17 28.57 -6.27
N LYS A 9 13.50 28.56 -6.10
CA LYS A 9 14.21 27.48 -5.39
C LYS A 9 13.74 27.50 -3.94
N LEU A 10 13.07 26.43 -3.52
CA LEU A 10 12.59 26.25 -2.16
C LEU A 10 13.80 26.14 -1.20
N PRO A 11 13.93 27.01 -0.17
CA PRO A 11 15.13 27.13 0.67
C PRO A 11 15.49 25.87 1.48
N TRP A 12 14.56 24.94 1.67
CA TRP A 12 14.77 23.75 2.50
C TRP A 12 15.55 22.63 1.77
N ILE A 13 15.60 22.63 0.44
CA ILE A 13 16.37 21.64 -0.35
C ILE A 13 17.88 21.85 -0.17
N ALA A 14 18.35 23.11 -0.03
CA ALA A 14 19.76 23.41 0.20
C ALA A 14 20.24 23.05 1.62
N ALA A 15 19.35 23.04 2.61
CA ALA A 15 19.67 22.63 3.98
C ALA A 15 19.83 21.10 4.12
N ALA A 16 19.05 20.33 3.34
CA ALA A 16 19.15 18.86 3.32
C ALA A 16 20.47 18.37 2.68
N ILE A 17 20.92 19.02 1.60
CA ILE A 17 22.15 18.63 0.87
C ILE A 17 23.43 19.02 1.65
N LYS A 18 23.38 20.05 2.50
CA LYS A 18 24.54 20.39 3.37
C LYS A 18 24.67 19.46 4.58
N ARG A 19 23.58 18.87 5.09
CA ARG A 19 23.63 17.91 6.21
C ARG A 19 24.06 16.50 5.78
N SER A 20 23.83 16.11 4.53
CA SER A 20 24.18 14.76 4.03
C SER A 20 25.68 14.51 3.85
N LYS A 21 26.52 15.56 3.78
CA LYS A 21 27.99 15.41 3.72
C LYS A 21 28.66 15.15 5.08
N ALA A 22 27.94 15.23 6.20
CA ALA A 22 28.51 15.05 7.54
C ALA A 22 28.25 13.66 8.16
N ILE A 23 27.43 12.80 7.55
CA ILE A 23 27.13 11.47 8.10
C ILE A 23 27.76 10.40 7.20
N LYS A 24 29.09 10.36 7.19
CA LYS A 24 29.82 9.11 6.93
C LYS A 24 30.15 8.51 8.29
N LYS A 25 29.34 7.54 8.73
CA LYS A 25 29.78 6.34 9.45
C LYS A 25 28.60 5.42 9.78
N THR A 26 28.70 4.20 9.25
CA THR A 26 28.12 2.95 9.75
C THR A 26 26.60 2.93 9.97
N THR A 27 25.85 2.61 8.91
CA THR A 27 24.54 1.97 9.03
C THR A 27 24.72 0.57 9.61
N LYS A 28 24.67 0.46 10.94
CA LYS A 28 24.18 -0.78 11.56
C LYS A 28 22.67 -0.86 11.33
N PRO A 29 22.10 -2.07 11.15
CA PRO A 29 20.66 -2.24 11.18
C PRO A 29 20.11 -1.65 12.49
N LEU A 30 18.93 -1.01 12.43
CA LEU A 30 18.22 -0.53 13.60
C LEU A 30 18.08 -1.68 14.60
N SER A 31 18.83 -1.65 15.70
CA SER A 31 18.57 -2.51 16.86
C SER A 31 17.35 -1.95 17.58
N VAL A 32 16.17 -2.19 17.02
CA VAL A 32 14.89 -1.87 17.66
C VAL A 32 14.73 -2.83 18.84
N SER A 33 14.52 -2.28 20.04
CA SER A 33 14.17 -3.11 21.19
C SER A 33 12.81 -3.75 20.93
N VAL A 34 12.62 -5.01 21.32
CA VAL A 34 11.38 -5.78 21.04
C VAL A 34 10.12 -5.10 21.61
N GLY A 35 10.26 -4.09 22.48
CA GLY A 35 9.16 -3.32 23.07
C GLY A 35 8.58 -2.17 22.22
N ASP A 36 9.18 -1.78 21.09
CA ASP A 36 8.78 -0.59 20.32
C ASP A 36 8.01 -0.91 19.02
N ARG A 37 7.51 -2.15 18.86
CA ARG A 37 6.80 -2.58 17.65
C ARG A 37 5.28 -2.55 17.84
N PHE A 38 4.58 -2.09 16.80
CA PHE A 38 3.13 -2.02 16.76
C PHE A 38 2.55 -3.24 16.05
N SER A 39 1.80 -4.07 16.79
CA SER A 39 1.02 -5.13 16.13
C SER A 39 -0.12 -4.49 15.33
N LEU A 40 -0.30 -4.91 14.09
CA LEU A 40 -1.44 -4.54 13.27
C LEU A 40 -2.04 -5.79 12.63
N ARG A 41 -3.30 -6.07 12.91
CA ARG A 41 -4.00 -7.23 12.36
C ARG A 41 -4.60 -6.88 11.01
N VAL A 42 -4.26 -7.65 10.00
CA VAL A 42 -4.68 -7.42 8.61
C VAL A 42 -5.45 -8.63 8.11
N GLY A 43 -6.69 -8.41 7.71
CA GLY A 43 -7.50 -9.42 7.05
C GLY A 43 -7.22 -9.42 5.55
N ILE A 44 -6.70 -10.51 5.01
CA ILE A 44 -6.54 -10.70 3.57
C ILE A 44 -7.51 -11.79 3.13
N VAL A 45 -8.36 -11.47 2.15
CA VAL A 45 -9.28 -12.41 1.53
C VAL A 45 -9.03 -12.47 0.04
N VAL A 46 -8.87 -13.68 -0.49
CA VAL A 46 -8.74 -13.94 -1.91
C VAL A 46 -9.97 -14.68 -2.41
N PHE A 47 -10.54 -14.18 -3.51
CA PHE A 47 -11.49 -14.92 -4.32
C PHE A 47 -10.87 -15.19 -5.69
N GLY A 48 -10.55 -16.45 -5.99
CA GLY A 48 -9.91 -16.79 -7.25
C GLY A 48 -9.06 -18.04 -7.18
N THR A 49 -8.34 -18.33 -8.27
CA THR A 49 -7.43 -19.48 -8.30
C THR A 49 -6.04 -19.08 -7.81
N PRO A 50 -5.60 -19.50 -6.61
CA PRO A 50 -4.42 -18.91 -5.96
C PRO A 50 -3.09 -19.15 -6.69
N SER A 51 -3.03 -20.15 -7.57
CA SER A 51 -1.83 -20.55 -8.30
C SER A 51 -1.42 -19.57 -9.40
N TYR A 52 -2.32 -18.73 -9.93
CA TYR A 52 -1.98 -17.85 -11.05
C TYR A 52 -0.99 -16.73 -10.69
N PHE A 53 -0.84 -16.39 -9.41
CA PHE A 53 -0.08 -15.21 -8.99
C PHE A 53 0.85 -15.44 -7.81
N SER A 54 1.09 -16.70 -7.42
CA SER A 54 1.94 -17.05 -6.27
C SER A 54 1.57 -16.23 -5.01
N LEU A 55 0.27 -16.19 -4.67
CA LEU A 55 -0.27 -15.28 -3.65
C LEU A 55 0.39 -15.46 -2.27
N ASP A 56 0.75 -16.68 -1.90
CA ASP A 56 1.51 -16.93 -0.66
C ASP A 56 2.87 -16.22 -0.69
N GLY A 57 3.55 -16.26 -1.84
CA GLY A 57 4.78 -15.49 -2.07
C GLY A 57 4.54 -13.99 -2.01
N ALA A 58 3.45 -13.50 -2.60
CA ALA A 58 3.13 -12.07 -2.59
C ALA A 58 2.83 -11.53 -1.18
N ILE A 59 2.09 -12.28 -0.37
CA ILE A 59 1.80 -11.93 1.02
C ILE A 59 3.07 -11.99 1.86
N SER A 60 3.94 -12.98 1.62
CA SER A 60 5.24 -13.06 2.28
C SER A 60 6.11 -11.84 1.96
N GLU A 61 6.23 -11.46 0.68
CA GLU A 61 7.01 -10.29 0.26
C GLU A 61 6.43 -8.98 0.79
N PHE A 62 5.10 -8.82 0.77
CA PHE A 62 4.40 -7.69 1.37
C PHE A 62 4.71 -7.57 2.87
N THR A 63 4.57 -8.67 3.61
CA THR A 63 4.81 -8.71 5.06
C THR A 63 6.26 -8.37 5.38
N GLU A 64 7.20 -9.05 4.71
CA GLU A 64 8.63 -8.81 4.87
C GLU A 64 8.99 -7.35 4.60
N PHE A 65 8.47 -6.77 3.51
CA PHE A 65 8.75 -5.39 3.16
C PHE A 65 8.24 -4.41 4.23
N VAL A 66 6.98 -4.56 4.68
CA VAL A 66 6.41 -3.66 5.68
C VAL A 66 7.17 -3.78 7.00
N GLU A 67 7.44 -5.00 7.48
CA GLU A 67 8.12 -5.21 8.77
C GLU A 67 9.60 -4.82 8.76
N GLN A 68 10.28 -4.89 7.61
CA GLN A 68 11.68 -4.45 7.49
C GLN A 68 11.80 -2.92 7.43
N ASN A 69 10.78 -2.21 6.93
CA ASN A 69 10.84 -0.77 6.68
C ASN A 69 9.95 0.05 7.62
N SER A 70 9.37 -0.60 8.63
CA SER A 70 8.49 0.04 9.62
C SER A 70 8.68 -0.60 11.01
N LYS A 71 8.03 -0.04 12.03
CA LYS A 71 7.87 -0.66 13.35
C LYS A 71 6.65 -1.58 13.45
N PHE A 72 5.93 -1.85 12.37
CA PHE A 72 4.81 -2.77 12.41
C PHE A 72 5.26 -4.22 12.53
N VAL A 73 4.42 -5.04 13.17
CA VAL A 73 4.38 -6.50 13.04
C VAL A 73 2.99 -6.83 12.53
N LEU A 74 2.90 -7.52 11.39
CA LEU A 74 1.62 -7.79 10.77
C LEU A 74 1.08 -9.15 11.21
N ASP A 75 -0.06 -9.15 11.91
CA ASP A 75 -0.83 -10.35 12.22
C ASP A 75 -1.82 -10.62 11.06
N ILE A 76 -1.39 -11.43 10.09
CA ILE A 76 -2.18 -11.69 8.88
C ILE A 76 -3.21 -12.80 9.12
N VAL A 77 -4.50 -12.45 9.02
CA VAL A 77 -5.58 -13.43 8.89
C VAL A 77 -5.85 -13.64 7.41
N PHE A 78 -5.47 -14.80 6.87
CA PHE A 78 -5.55 -15.07 5.44
C PHE A 78 -6.60 -16.14 5.09
N ASN A 79 -7.63 -15.74 4.33
CA ASN A 79 -8.68 -16.64 3.84
C ASN A 79 -8.65 -16.73 2.30
N LYS A 80 -8.80 -17.95 1.78
CA LYS A 80 -8.91 -18.23 0.34
C LYS A 80 -10.27 -18.84 0.05
N TYR A 81 -10.95 -18.31 -0.95
CA TYR A 81 -12.23 -18.81 -1.44
C TYR A 81 -12.17 -19.08 -2.93
N SER A 82 -13.10 -19.90 -3.40
CA SER A 82 -13.37 -20.07 -4.82
C SER A 82 -13.65 -18.73 -5.48
N LEU A 83 -13.47 -18.71 -6.80
CA LEU A 83 -13.84 -17.59 -7.63
C LEU A 83 -15.30 -17.14 -7.36
N LEU A 84 -15.51 -15.82 -7.33
CA LEU A 84 -16.84 -15.22 -7.33
C LEU A 84 -17.49 -15.30 -8.71
N ALA A 85 -18.82 -15.41 -8.74
CA ALA A 85 -19.58 -15.14 -9.94
C ALA A 85 -19.50 -13.64 -10.31
N LEU A 86 -19.66 -13.33 -11.60
CA LEU A 86 -19.52 -11.97 -12.15
C LEU A 86 -20.53 -10.96 -11.57
N ASP A 87 -21.65 -11.44 -11.04
CA ASP A 87 -22.69 -10.63 -10.43
C ASP A 87 -22.42 -10.32 -8.95
N GLU A 88 -21.51 -11.05 -8.28
CA GLU A 88 -21.22 -10.86 -6.86
C GLU A 88 -20.38 -9.59 -6.56
N TYR A 89 -19.87 -8.92 -7.59
CA TYR A 89 -19.10 -7.69 -7.48
C TYR A 89 -19.31 -6.80 -8.71
N HIS A 90 -19.06 -5.50 -8.54
CA HIS A 90 -19.05 -4.54 -9.65
C HIS A 90 -17.67 -3.90 -9.81
N VAL A 91 -17.16 -3.91 -11.04
CA VAL A 91 -15.92 -3.21 -11.38
C VAL A 91 -16.24 -1.83 -11.91
N MET A 92 -15.71 -0.82 -11.22
CA MET A 92 -15.88 0.57 -11.61
C MET A 92 -14.67 1.06 -12.43
N PRO A 93 -14.88 1.93 -13.43
CA PRO A 93 -13.78 2.64 -14.07
C PRO A 93 -13.15 3.64 -13.09
N GLY A 94 -11.83 3.75 -13.14
CA GLY A 94 -11.01 4.68 -12.39
C GLY A 94 -10.20 5.62 -13.28
N MET A 95 -9.42 6.52 -12.66
CA MET A 95 -8.46 7.35 -13.39
C MET A 95 -7.36 6.51 -14.02
N GLY A 96 -6.83 6.94 -15.18
CA GLY A 96 -5.69 6.29 -15.83
C GLY A 96 -6.00 4.92 -16.48
N GLY A 97 -7.27 4.59 -16.69
CA GLY A 97 -7.67 3.27 -17.20
C GLY A 97 -7.74 2.19 -16.12
N CYS A 98 -7.54 2.57 -14.85
CA CYS A 98 -7.67 1.68 -13.70
C CYS A 98 -9.10 1.20 -13.51
N LYS A 99 -9.22 0.06 -12.84
CA LYS A 99 -10.48 -0.60 -12.51
C LYS A 99 -10.40 -1.00 -11.06
N PHE A 100 -11.46 -0.75 -10.31
CA PHE A 100 -11.50 -1.03 -8.88
C PHE A 100 -12.81 -1.71 -8.50
N VAL A 101 -12.80 -2.39 -7.35
CA VAL A 101 -14.00 -2.94 -6.73
C VAL A 101 -14.32 -2.09 -5.50
N ASP A 102 -15.48 -1.45 -5.48
CA ASP A 102 -15.96 -0.74 -4.31
C ASP A 102 -16.70 -1.73 -3.39
N PRO A 103 -16.38 -1.77 -2.08
CA PRO A 103 -17.04 -2.67 -1.15
C PRO A 103 -18.56 -2.48 -1.09
N LYS A 104 -19.10 -1.31 -1.45
CA LYS A 104 -20.54 -1.08 -1.51
C LYS A 104 -21.25 -1.97 -2.52
N TYR A 105 -20.59 -2.30 -3.64
CA TYR A 105 -21.15 -3.12 -4.73
C TYR A 105 -20.79 -4.60 -4.63
N VAL A 106 -20.15 -5.03 -3.54
CA VAL A 106 -19.92 -6.45 -3.26
C VAL A 106 -21.16 -7.01 -2.56
N HIS A 107 -21.61 -8.19 -2.99
CA HIS A 107 -22.76 -8.86 -2.38
C HIS A 107 -22.59 -9.03 -0.86
N PRO A 108 -23.67 -8.86 -0.06
CA PRO A 108 -23.61 -9.02 1.40
C PRO A 108 -22.99 -10.35 1.85
N GLU A 109 -23.30 -11.45 1.16
CA GLU A 109 -22.81 -12.80 1.46
C GLU A 109 -21.30 -12.90 1.24
N THR A 110 -20.78 -12.23 0.21
CA THR A 110 -19.33 -12.19 -0.05
C THR A 110 -18.61 -11.30 0.94
N ARG A 111 -19.22 -10.18 1.37
CA ARG A 111 -18.65 -9.35 2.44
C ARG A 111 -18.67 -10.03 3.80
N ALA A 112 -19.63 -10.90 4.06
CA ALA A 112 -19.69 -11.66 5.31
C ALA A 112 -18.47 -12.57 5.52
N ARG A 113 -17.80 -12.97 4.43
CA ARG A 113 -16.57 -13.79 4.44
C ARG A 113 -15.30 -13.03 4.84
N LEU A 114 -15.36 -11.70 4.96
CA LEU A 114 -14.27 -10.88 5.50
C LEU A 114 -13.97 -11.28 6.94
N PRO A 115 -12.70 -11.31 7.39
CA PRO A 115 -12.36 -11.49 8.80
C PRO A 115 -13.00 -10.42 9.68
N ASP A 116 -13.42 -10.79 10.88
CA ASP A 116 -13.79 -9.82 11.92
C ASP A 116 -12.55 -9.40 12.72
N ASP A 117 -12.66 -8.29 13.45
CA ASP A 117 -11.64 -7.79 14.38
C ASP A 117 -10.26 -7.61 13.74
N VAL A 118 -10.19 -6.91 12.61
CA VAL A 118 -8.94 -6.52 11.95
C VAL A 118 -8.87 -5.01 11.77
N GLU A 119 -7.67 -4.43 11.78
CA GLU A 119 -7.47 -2.99 11.56
C GLU A 119 -7.44 -2.60 10.08
N VAL A 120 -7.12 -3.52 9.17
CA VAL A 120 -7.16 -3.29 7.72
C VAL A 120 -7.73 -4.52 7.01
N GLN A 121 -8.60 -4.29 6.03
CA GLN A 121 -9.18 -5.33 5.17
C GLN A 121 -8.62 -5.22 3.77
N ILE A 122 -8.21 -6.35 3.20
CA ILE A 122 -7.73 -6.45 1.83
C ILE A 122 -8.53 -7.56 1.14
N MET A 123 -9.26 -7.21 0.08
CA MET A 123 -9.90 -8.18 -0.81
C MET A 123 -9.18 -8.18 -2.16
N LEU A 124 -8.72 -9.36 -2.53
CA LEU A 124 -8.15 -9.66 -3.84
C LEU A 124 -9.22 -10.40 -4.67
N PHE A 125 -9.60 -9.83 -5.81
CA PHE A 125 -10.62 -10.39 -6.71
C PHE A 125 -9.99 -10.87 -8.00
N ASP A 126 -10.04 -12.17 -8.27
CA ASP A 126 -9.79 -12.70 -9.61
C ASP A 126 -11.02 -12.37 -10.47
N ILE A 127 -10.88 -11.41 -11.36
CA ILE A 127 -12.03 -10.90 -12.12
C ILE A 127 -12.19 -11.55 -13.50
N GLN A 128 -11.41 -12.60 -13.80
CA GLN A 128 -11.46 -13.44 -15.02
C GLN A 128 -11.58 -12.70 -16.36
N SER A 129 -11.24 -11.42 -16.34
CA SER A 129 -11.41 -10.53 -17.46
C SER A 129 -10.12 -10.54 -18.26
N THR A 130 -10.20 -10.97 -19.52
CA THR A 130 -9.12 -10.80 -20.52
C THR A 130 -8.78 -9.33 -20.78
N LYS A 131 -9.50 -8.38 -20.18
CA LYS A 131 -9.15 -6.95 -20.17
C LYS A 131 -8.23 -6.62 -19.00
N VAL A 132 -7.17 -5.89 -19.33
CA VAL A 132 -6.19 -5.29 -18.40
C VAL A 132 -6.90 -4.59 -17.25
N CYS A 133 -6.54 -4.95 -16.02
CA CYS A 133 -7.00 -4.26 -14.82
C CYS A 133 -5.79 -3.69 -14.10
N TYR A 134 -5.90 -2.41 -13.74
CA TYR A 134 -4.80 -1.64 -13.20
C TYR A 134 -5.17 -1.20 -11.78
N GLY A 135 -4.33 -1.60 -10.81
CA GLY A 135 -4.30 -1.04 -9.45
C GLY A 135 -5.24 -1.66 -8.43
N GLY A 136 -5.17 -1.14 -7.21
CA GLY A 136 -6.19 -1.30 -6.18
C GLY A 136 -6.70 0.06 -5.74
N LEU A 137 -7.66 0.07 -4.81
CA LEU A 137 -8.08 1.30 -4.17
C LEU A 137 -8.37 1.05 -2.70
N ALA A 138 -7.86 1.95 -1.85
CA ALA A 138 -8.23 2.00 -0.45
C ALA A 138 -9.43 2.92 -0.20
N TYR A 139 -10.32 2.47 0.67
CA TYR A 139 -11.54 3.14 1.10
C TYR A 139 -11.51 3.34 2.62
N GLN A 140 -12.17 4.41 3.08
CA GLN A 140 -12.39 4.65 4.50
C GLN A 140 -13.27 3.56 5.12
N LYS A 141 -13.13 3.37 6.43
CA LYS A 141 -13.97 2.44 7.19
C LYS A 141 -15.46 2.76 7.04
N SER A 142 -16.27 1.73 6.85
CA SER A 142 -17.73 1.80 6.75
C SER A 142 -18.37 0.48 7.20
N HIS A 143 -19.70 0.44 7.32
CA HIS A 143 -20.41 -0.80 7.61
C HIS A 143 -20.26 -1.85 6.49
N TYR A 144 -19.99 -1.42 5.25
CA TYR A 144 -19.68 -2.33 4.14
C TYR A 144 -18.31 -2.99 4.27
N THR A 145 -17.43 -2.48 5.13
CA THR A 145 -16.04 -2.93 5.25
C THR A 145 -15.73 -3.49 6.64
N LYS A 146 -16.77 -3.97 7.34
CA LYS A 146 -16.70 -4.43 8.73
C LYS A 146 -16.00 -3.41 9.65
N ASN A 147 -16.25 -2.12 9.41
CA ASN A 147 -15.69 -0.99 10.16
C ASN A 147 -14.16 -0.87 10.17
N ALA A 148 -13.47 -1.47 9.20
CA ALA A 148 -12.04 -1.27 8.94
C ALA A 148 -11.82 -0.58 7.58
N PRO A 149 -10.74 0.19 7.39
CA PRO A 149 -10.27 0.59 6.07
C PRO A 149 -10.16 -0.63 5.14
N PHE A 150 -10.54 -0.43 3.89
CA PHE A 150 -10.71 -1.52 2.95
C PHE A 150 -9.92 -1.29 1.69
N ILE A 151 -9.27 -2.33 1.21
CA ILE A 151 -8.49 -2.33 -0.02
C ILE A 151 -9.12 -3.32 -0.98
N GLY A 152 -9.60 -2.84 -2.12
CA GLY A 152 -10.11 -3.69 -3.20
C GLY A 152 -9.09 -3.76 -4.34
N ILE A 153 -8.54 -4.93 -4.62
CA ILE A 153 -7.60 -5.16 -5.72
C ILE A 153 -8.21 -6.18 -6.69
N PRO A 154 -8.75 -5.74 -7.83
CA PRO A 154 -9.04 -6.66 -8.92
C PRO A 154 -7.73 -7.08 -9.58
N PHE A 155 -7.54 -8.39 -9.74
CA PHE A 155 -6.41 -8.97 -10.44
C PHE A 155 -6.88 -9.85 -11.61
N GLY A 156 -6.08 -9.90 -12.67
CA GLY A 156 -6.34 -10.65 -13.90
C GLY A 156 -5.05 -10.77 -14.72
N ASP A 157 -5.14 -11.40 -15.90
CA ASP A 157 -3.98 -11.89 -16.69
C ASP A 157 -2.91 -10.85 -17.08
N SER A 158 -3.16 -9.56 -16.88
CA SER A 158 -2.14 -8.55 -17.14
C SER A 158 -2.18 -7.38 -16.15
N ILE A 159 -1.56 -7.53 -14.98
CA ILE A 159 -1.09 -6.37 -14.22
C ILE A 159 0.09 -5.78 -15.02
N LYS A 160 -0.19 -4.78 -15.87
CA LYS A 160 0.82 -4.10 -16.72
C LYS A 160 1.36 -2.82 -16.10
N PHE A 161 0.67 -2.24 -15.10
CA PHE A 161 1.05 -0.94 -14.52
C PHE A 161 2.35 -1.02 -13.70
N TRP A 162 2.47 -2.10 -12.92
CA TRP A 162 3.64 -2.36 -12.11
C TRP A 162 4.50 -3.37 -12.89
N GLY A 163 5.66 -2.92 -13.38
CA GLY A 163 6.67 -3.84 -13.88
C GLY A 163 6.96 -4.90 -12.82
N VAL A 164 7.42 -6.10 -13.24
CA VAL A 164 8.13 -6.94 -12.27
C VAL A 164 9.40 -6.15 -11.94
N GLU A 165 9.36 -5.43 -10.83
CA GLU A 165 10.51 -4.68 -10.36
C GLU A 165 11.64 -5.67 -10.04
N PRO A 166 12.92 -5.33 -10.28
CA PRO A 166 14.03 -6.30 -10.17
C PRO A 166 14.12 -7.02 -8.82
N ASN A 167 13.55 -6.43 -7.77
CA ASN A 167 13.61 -6.90 -6.39
C ASN A 167 12.30 -7.52 -5.88
N TRP A 168 11.24 -7.54 -6.69
CA TRP A 168 9.95 -8.15 -6.34
C TRP A 168 9.72 -9.38 -7.20
N LYS A 169 9.55 -10.53 -6.56
CA LYS A 169 9.26 -11.81 -7.22
C LYS A 169 7.82 -11.84 -7.72
N THR A 170 6.91 -11.14 -7.04
CA THR A 170 5.50 -11.07 -7.40
C THR A 170 5.02 -9.64 -7.64
N LYS A 171 4.23 -9.44 -8.71
CA LYS A 171 3.60 -8.14 -9.01
C LYS A 171 2.50 -7.76 -8.02
N VAL A 172 1.89 -8.75 -7.38
CA VAL A 172 0.80 -8.51 -6.43
C VAL A 172 1.35 -7.85 -5.16
N ALA A 173 2.56 -8.21 -4.73
CA ALA A 173 3.16 -7.64 -3.53
C ALA A 173 3.40 -6.12 -3.63
N THR A 174 3.80 -5.61 -4.80
CA THR A 174 3.96 -4.15 -5.00
C THR A 174 2.64 -3.42 -4.85
N THR A 175 1.55 -3.98 -5.39
CA THR A 175 0.20 -3.40 -5.25
C THR A 175 -0.28 -3.47 -3.80
N LEU A 176 -0.03 -4.59 -3.11
CA LEU A 176 -0.35 -4.71 -1.69
C LEU A 176 0.35 -3.63 -0.86
N VAL A 177 1.65 -3.40 -1.06
CA VAL A 177 2.41 -2.37 -0.34
C VAL A 177 1.86 -0.98 -0.62
N HIS A 178 1.60 -0.63 -1.88
CA HIS A 178 1.11 0.71 -2.26
C HIS A 178 -0.27 0.99 -1.66
N GLU A 179 -1.21 0.07 -1.81
CA GLU A 179 -2.58 0.27 -1.33
C GLU A 179 -2.70 0.17 0.18
N PHE A 180 -1.87 -0.69 0.82
CA PHE A 180 -1.84 -0.79 2.27
C PHE A 180 -1.45 0.54 2.91
N TYR A 181 -0.53 1.26 2.28
CA TYR A 181 -0.22 2.59 2.73
C TYR A 181 -1.41 3.56 2.63
N HIS A 182 -2.17 3.55 1.53
CA HIS A 182 -3.39 4.36 1.43
C HIS A 182 -4.38 4.03 2.57
N ALA A 183 -4.55 2.75 2.92
CA ALA A 183 -5.37 2.35 4.07
C ALA A 183 -4.85 2.91 5.39
N LEU A 184 -3.53 2.83 5.63
CA LEU A 184 -2.89 3.45 6.78
C LEU A 184 -3.14 4.97 6.82
N THR A 185 -3.12 5.67 5.68
CA THR A 185 -3.43 7.11 5.67
C THR A 185 -4.81 7.44 6.21
N TYR A 186 -5.81 6.58 5.98
CA TYR A 186 -7.14 6.78 6.57
C TYR A 186 -7.15 6.57 8.08
N ILE A 187 -6.39 5.61 8.60
CA ILE A 187 -6.22 5.37 10.04
C ILE A 187 -5.54 6.56 10.72
N PHE A 188 -4.51 7.13 10.09
CA PHE A 188 -3.73 8.20 10.70
C PHE A 188 -4.35 9.58 10.53
N ARG A 189 -5.07 9.83 9.43
CA ARG A 189 -5.74 11.11 9.19
C ARG A 189 -6.79 11.43 10.25
N VAL A 190 -7.51 10.43 10.76
CA VAL A 190 -8.49 10.64 11.85
C VAL A 190 -7.81 11.06 13.16
N ASN A 191 -6.52 10.77 13.32
CA ASN A 191 -5.70 11.17 14.46
C ASN A 191 -4.89 12.46 14.21
N GLY A 192 -5.22 13.22 13.15
CA GLY A 192 -4.56 14.48 12.83
C GLY A 192 -3.16 14.35 12.18
N ILE A 193 -2.69 13.12 11.95
CA ILE A 193 -1.39 12.83 11.33
C ILE A 193 -1.53 12.93 9.80
N LYS A 194 -0.62 13.67 9.15
CA LYS A 194 -0.63 13.91 7.70
C LYS A 194 0.55 13.22 7.02
N LEU A 195 0.25 12.17 6.27
CA LEU A 195 1.27 11.38 5.59
C LEU A 195 1.46 11.81 4.12
N PRO A 196 2.66 11.61 3.54
CA PRO A 196 2.95 11.95 2.14
C PRO A 196 2.03 11.20 1.16
N ASN A 197 1.32 11.87 0.23
CA ASN A 197 0.51 11.14 -0.75
C ASN A 197 1.39 10.18 -1.60
N PRO A 198 1.10 8.86 -1.62
CA PRO A 198 1.97 7.88 -2.29
C PRO A 198 1.96 8.09 -3.80
N ASP A 199 0.80 8.42 -4.39
CA ASP A 199 0.61 8.67 -5.82
C ASP A 199 1.37 9.92 -6.33
N LYS A 200 2.06 10.64 -5.44
CA LYS A 200 2.81 11.86 -5.71
C LYS A 200 4.31 11.71 -5.46
N ALA A 201 4.87 10.49 -5.54
CA ALA A 201 6.30 10.19 -5.32
C ALA A 201 7.25 11.18 -6.04
N ASN A 202 6.93 11.53 -7.29
CA ASN A 202 7.67 12.49 -8.10
C ASN A 202 7.76 13.90 -7.48
N LEU A 203 6.72 14.35 -6.76
CA LEU A 203 6.74 15.64 -6.06
C LEU A 203 7.72 15.65 -4.89
N TYR A 204 8.11 14.47 -4.41
CA TYR A 204 9.11 14.29 -3.35
C TYR A 204 10.51 14.00 -3.91
N GLY A 205 10.70 14.12 -5.24
CA GLY A 205 11.98 13.89 -5.91
C GLY A 205 12.32 12.42 -6.15
N PHE A 206 11.35 11.52 -5.98
CA PHE A 206 11.51 10.11 -6.32
C PHE A 206 11.05 9.87 -7.75
N ASN A 207 12.00 9.85 -8.67
CA ASN A 207 11.76 9.72 -10.10
C ASN A 207 12.07 8.28 -10.56
N ALA A 208 11.52 7.86 -11.69
CA ALA A 208 11.69 6.50 -12.22
C ALA A 208 13.09 6.24 -12.83
N GLU A 209 13.99 7.24 -12.85
CA GLU A 209 15.28 7.19 -13.55
C GLU A 209 16.43 6.58 -12.70
N ASP A 210 16.28 6.45 -11.38
CA ASP A 210 17.31 5.94 -10.46
C ASP A 210 16.74 4.90 -9.48
N ASP A 211 16.72 3.59 -9.82
CA ASP A 211 15.94 2.56 -9.09
C ASP A 211 14.43 2.90 -9.16
N PRO A 212 13.46 2.01 -8.89
CA PRO A 212 12.06 2.41 -8.96
C PRO A 212 11.82 3.41 -7.81
N GLY A 213 11.83 4.71 -8.12
CA GLY A 213 11.71 5.79 -7.13
C GLY A 213 10.54 5.58 -6.17
N TRP A 214 9.49 4.92 -6.66
CA TRP A 214 8.35 4.44 -5.88
C TRP A 214 8.73 3.49 -4.73
N VAL A 215 9.58 2.48 -4.92
CA VAL A 215 10.00 1.58 -3.84
C VAL A 215 10.82 2.32 -2.78
N LYS A 216 11.72 3.23 -3.19
CA LYS A 216 12.46 4.08 -2.25
C LYS A 216 11.51 4.99 -1.47
N PHE A 217 10.48 5.50 -2.14
CA PHE A 217 9.45 6.32 -1.53
C PHE A 217 8.58 5.53 -0.55
N ASP A 218 8.19 4.31 -0.89
CA ASP A 218 7.46 3.41 0.01
C ASP A 218 8.26 3.14 1.28
N LYS A 219 9.54 2.78 1.17
CA LYS A 219 10.41 2.60 2.35
C LYS A 219 10.44 3.85 3.23
N PHE A 220 10.61 5.02 2.63
CA PHE A 220 10.59 6.30 3.34
C PHE A 220 9.24 6.56 4.04
N ILE A 221 8.14 6.28 3.35
CA ILE A 221 6.78 6.44 3.85
C ILE A 221 6.54 5.54 5.07
N TYR A 222 6.85 4.25 4.98
CA TYR A 222 6.63 3.29 6.07
C TYR A 222 7.44 3.65 7.33
N GLN A 223 8.67 4.15 7.13
CA GLN A 223 9.46 4.68 8.23
C GLN A 223 8.80 5.91 8.86
N LYS A 224 8.31 6.85 8.04
CA LYS A 224 7.65 8.08 8.52
C LYS A 224 6.40 7.81 9.35
N ILE A 225 5.54 6.92 8.88
CA ILE A 225 4.33 6.51 9.60
C ILE A 225 4.67 6.07 11.01
N THR A 226 5.66 5.19 11.12
CA THR A 226 5.94 4.52 12.39
C THR A 226 6.68 5.40 13.39
N ASP A 227 7.44 6.39 12.92
CA ASP A 227 7.98 7.44 13.78
C ASP A 227 6.89 8.39 14.27
N GLU A 228 5.96 8.81 13.40
CA GLU A 228 4.84 9.69 13.79
C GLU A 228 3.86 9.00 14.74
N MET A 229 3.57 7.71 14.54
CA MET A 229 2.80 6.89 15.47
C MET A 229 3.45 6.78 16.84
N TYR A 230 4.75 6.45 16.87
CA TYR A 230 5.49 6.31 18.11
C TYR A 230 5.43 7.62 18.91
N LEU A 231 5.69 8.75 18.25
CA LEU A 231 5.61 10.06 18.89
C LEU A 231 4.20 10.36 19.42
N ALA A 232 3.15 10.00 18.69
CA ALA A 232 1.77 10.22 19.11
C ALA A 232 1.34 9.35 20.31
N LEU A 233 1.91 8.16 20.47
CA LEU A 233 1.55 7.21 21.53
C LEU A 233 2.40 7.34 22.81
N THR A 234 3.54 8.03 22.74
CA THR A 234 4.44 8.25 23.90
C THR A 234 4.32 9.64 24.53
N GLN A 235 3.42 10.49 24.04
CA GLN A 235 3.11 11.82 24.58
C GLN A 235 1.84 11.76 25.42
#